data_AF-A0A1I4RXC8-F1
#
_entry.id   AF-A0A1I4RXC8-F1
#
_cell.length_a   1.000
_cell.length_b   1.000
_cell.length_c   1.000
_cell.angle_alpha   90.00
_cell.angle_beta   90.00
_cell.angle_gamma   90.00
#
_symmetry.space_group_name_H-M   'P 1'
#
loop_
_entity.id
_entity.type
_entity.pdbx_description
1 polymer ?
#
loop_
_entity_poly.entity_id
_entity_poly.type
_entity_poly.pdbx_seq_one_letter_code
_entity_poly.pdbx_strand_id
1 'polypeptide(L)' 'MKLVEKKCATCGSPIYIYEDYAREDMFCTLHCMERAASGSVQRGLDQVRTAC' A
#
# COMPACT_ATOMS: atom_id res chain seq x y z
N MET A 1 -18.91 -12.00 12.23
CA MET A 1 -17.88 -11.42 11.36
C MET A 1 -18.40 -10.08 10.86
N LYS A 2 -17.77 -8.96 11.25
CA LYS A 2 -18.18 -7.60 10.88
C LYS A 2 -17.22 -7.07 9.82
N LEU A 3 -17.75 -6.62 8.68
CA LEU A 3 -16.96 -5.97 7.64
C LEU A 3 -16.79 -4.50 8.01
N VAL A 4 -15.55 -4.00 7.97
CA VAL A 4 -15.21 -2.60 8.25
C VAL A 4 -14.53 -1.97 7.04
N GLU A 5 -14.77 -0.68 6.85
CA GLU A 5 -14.05 0.12 5.87
C GLU A 5 -12.77 0.68 6.50
N LYS A 6 -11.64 0.44 5.83
CA LYS A 6 -10.35 1.03 6.14
C LYS A 6 -9.82 1.73 4.89
N LYS A 7 -8.92 2.70 5.06
CA LYS A 7 -8.28 3.38 3.93
C LYS A 7 -6.88 2.82 3.73
N CYS A 8 -6.47 2.69 2.46
CA CYS A 8 -5.10 2.37 2.13
C CYS A 8 -4.17 3.46 2.70
N ALA A 9 -3.15 3.05 3.46
CA ALA A 9 -2.18 3.98 4.04
C ALA A 9 -1.41 4.77 2.97
N THR A 10 -1.28 4.24 1.75
CA THR A 10 -0.49 4.86 0.67
C THR A 10 -1.32 5.73 -0.28
N CYS A 11 -2.48 5.26 -0.74
CA CYS A 11 -3.28 5.96 -1.75
C CYS A 11 -4.64 6.46 -1.24
N GLY A 12 -5.03 6.13 -0.01
CA GLY A 12 -6.30 6.53 0.58
C GLY A 12 -7.54 5.80 0.04
N SER A 13 -7.39 4.86 -0.90
CA SER A 13 -8.50 4.08 -1.45
C SER A 13 -9.20 3.24 -0.36
N PRO A 14 -10.52 3.06 -0.42
CA PRO A 14 -11.24 2.24 0.53
C PRO A 14 -10.90 0.75 0.36
N ILE A 15 -10.75 0.06 1.49
CA ILE A 15 -10.47 -1.38 1.63
C ILE A 15 -11.51 -1.92 2.59
N TYR A 16 -12.22 -2.97 2.18
CA TYR A 16 -13.19 -3.66 3.02
C TYR A 16 -12.57 -4.93 3.56
N ILE A 17 -12.47 -5.02 4.88
CA ILE A 17 -11.85 -6.16 5.57
C ILE A 17 -12.70 -6.54 6.78
N TYR A 18 -12.66 -7.80 7.20
CA TYR A 18 -13.27 -8.16 8.48
C TYR A 18 -12.45 -7.59 9.63
N GLU A 19 -13.14 -7.11 10.66
CA GLU A 19 -12.57 -6.54 11.89
C GLU A 19 -11.43 -7.40 12.46
N ASP A 20 -11.61 -8.72 12.48
CA ASP A 20 -10.65 -9.68 13.02
C ASP A 20 -9.30 -9.72 12.24
N TYR A 21 -9.29 -9.26 10.99
CA TYR A 21 -8.10 -9.19 10.13
C TYR A 21 -7.60 -7.76 9.90
N ALA A 22 -8.26 -6.75 10.47
CA ALA A 22 -7.86 -5.36 10.31
C ALA A 22 -6.52 -5.09 11.01
N ARG A 23 -5.57 -4.51 10.27
CA ARG A 23 -4.27 -4.04 10.80
C ARG A 23 -4.23 -2.52 10.79
N GLU A 24 -3.25 -1.96 11.49
CA GLU A 24 -3.01 -0.51 11.52
C GLU A 24 -2.69 0.01 10.12
N ASP A 25 -1.72 -0.62 9.44
CA ASP A 25 -1.38 -0.36 8.04
C ASP A 25 -2.01 -1.38 7.11
N MET A 26 -2.85 -0.89 6.19
CA MET A 26 -3.52 -1.68 5.15
C MET A 26 -3.23 -1.11 3.76
N PHE A 27 -3.05 -1.99 2.78
CA PHE A 27 -2.70 -1.62 1.42
C PHE A 27 -3.65 -2.26 0.40
N CYS A 28 -4.13 -1.46 -0.55
CA CYS A 28 -5.07 -1.96 -1.57
C CYS A 28 -4.39 -2.83 -2.63
N THR A 29 -3.08 -2.63 -2.85
CA THR A 29 -2.26 -3.36 -3.81
C THR A 29 -0.85 -3.59 -3.26
N LEU A 30 -0.16 -4.59 -3.80
CA LEU A 30 1.25 -4.84 -3.50
C LEU A 30 2.12 -3.60 -3.79
N HIS A 31 1.80 -2.86 -4.86
CA HIS A 31 2.49 -1.60 -5.18
C HIS A 31 2.37 -0.54 -4.07
N CYS A 32 1.20 -0.43 -3.43
CA CYS A 32 1.02 0.48 -2.30
C CYS A 32 1.80 0.02 -1.07
N MET A 33 1.85 -1.29 -0.84
CA MET A 33 2.65 -1.89 0.24
C MET A 33 4.15 -1.67 0.02
N GLU A 34 4.64 -1.92 -1.19
CA GLU A 34 6.04 -1.72 -1.57
C GLU A 34 6.44 -0.25 -1.46
N ARG A 35 5.57 0.69 -1.87
CA ARG A 35 5.80 2.14 -1.69
C ARG A 35 5.90 2.54 -0.23
N ALA A 36 5.09 1.95 0.65
CA ALA A 36 5.17 2.21 2.08
C ALA A 36 6.45 1.62 2.70
N ALA A 37 6.84 0.41 2.29
CA ALA A 37 8.08 -0.25 2.74
C ALA A 37 9.35 0.45 2.21
N SER A 38 9.30 1.05 1.02
CA SER A 38 10.42 1.78 0.41
C SER A 38 10.58 3.21 0.93
N GLY A 39 9.63 3.72 1.72
CA GLY A 39 9.75 5.00 2.42
C GLY A 39 10.91 5.07 3.42
N SER A 40 11.53 3.94 3.80
CA SER A 40 12.73 3.91 4.65
C SER A 40 14.06 3.86 3.89
N VAL A 41 14.06 3.90 2.55
CA VAL A 41 15.31 3.98 1.76
C VAL A 41 15.15 5.01 0.66
N GLN A 42 15.60 6.24 0.92
CA GLN A 42 16.06 7.14 -0.14
C GLN A 42 17.25 6.47 -0.86
N ARG A 43 16.97 5.60 -1.84
CA ARG A 43 17.95 5.25 -2.87
C ARG A 43 17.32 5.45 -4.23
N GLY A 44 17.66 6.59 -4.81
CA GLY A 44 17.80 6.75 -6.25
C GLY A 44 16.49 6.83 -7.02
N LEU A 45 16.16 8.06 -7.44
CA LEU A 45 15.63 8.23 -8.77
C LEU A 45 16.55 7.52 -9.79
N ASP A 46 15.91 7.05 -10.86
CA ASP A 46 16.44 6.70 -12.17
C ASP A 46 16.67 5.21 -12.49
N GLN A 47 16.24 4.84 -13.70
CA GLN A 47 16.15 3.49 -14.33
C GLN A 47 14.91 2.71 -13.90
N VAL A 48 13.89 2.54 -14.75
CA VAL A 48 14.00 1.93 -16.08
C VAL A 48 13.06 2.62 -17.08
N ARG A 49 13.62 3.51 -17.91
CA ARG A 49 13.15 3.68 -19.29
C ARG A 49 13.87 2.59 -20.10
N THR A 50 13.22 1.44 -20.33
CA THR A 50 13.68 0.56 -21.40
C THR A 50 13.24 1.16 -22.73
N ALA A 51 14.22 1.24 -23.63
CA ALA A 51 14.22 1.94 -24.89
C ALA A 51 13.26 1.35 -25.95
N CYS A 52 13.08 2.14 -27.02
CA CYS A 52 12.38 1.85 -28.27
C CYS A 52 12.66 0.47 -28.86
#